data_AF-A0AAE3XR93-F1
#
_entry.id   AF-A0AAE3XR93-F1
#
_cell.length_a   1.000
_cell.length_b   1.000
_cell.length_c   1.000
_cell.angle_alpha   90.00
_cell.angle_beta   90.00
_cell.angle_gamma   90.00
#
_symmetry.space_group_name_H-M   'P 1'
#
loop_
_entity.id
_entity.type
_entity.pdbx_description
1 polymer ?
#
loop_
_entity_poly.entity_id
_entity_poly.type
_entity_poly.pdbx_seq_one_letter_code
_entity_poly.pdbx_strand_id
1 'polypeptide(L)'
;MTLNKIVAISFLLISSLNFVYSQSIIKEGKGIDSLTLGIKESKVIDILGNNFSRKAIEDNEYFLLYPEKLMSFTFDSDSIVYEIILEPKINYKTAKGLKIKEGLKISEIENVYGEDWWTTDESEDVGYDIGIRFETKNNITQKIIIEESDLEEGNDYSFYEYLEGIYIPKNLNECYNELNSMLDKKLIEEIKNKTETEFTANSHFGMGLWIRNNWGLWKGSRLYNFFKTNGIFHPDDMSGIILTSYHRKLNGIDIQLEKQIKYYQDYWKKLNKE
;
A
#
# COMPACT_ATOMS: atom_id res chain seq x y z
N MET A 1 -32.30 17.34 -72.46
CA MET A 1 -31.06 16.98 -71.76
C MET A 1 -30.88 17.96 -70.61
N THR A 2 -31.46 17.65 -69.45
CA THR A 2 -31.50 18.53 -68.28
C THR A 2 -30.93 17.75 -67.10
N LEU A 3 -29.78 18.20 -66.61
CA LEU A 3 -28.98 17.57 -65.57
C LEU A 3 -29.48 18.04 -64.20
N ASN A 4 -30.15 17.16 -63.44
CA ASN A 4 -30.54 17.45 -62.06
C ASN A 4 -29.32 17.35 -61.13
N LYS A 5 -28.97 18.48 -60.50
CA LYS A 5 -27.98 18.56 -59.43
C LYS A 5 -28.51 17.90 -58.16
N ILE A 6 -27.83 16.85 -57.71
CA ILE A 6 -28.05 16.25 -56.38
C ILE A 6 -27.25 17.10 -55.38
N VAL A 7 -27.95 17.72 -54.43
CA VAL A 7 -27.36 18.38 -53.27
C VAL A 7 -27.12 17.30 -52.20
N ALA A 8 -25.85 16.96 -51.96
CA ALA A 8 -25.46 16.11 -50.85
C ALA A 8 -25.44 16.96 -49.56
N ILE A 9 -26.35 16.68 -48.63
CA ILE A 9 -26.35 17.24 -47.28
C ILE A 9 -25.43 16.36 -46.42
N SER A 10 -24.23 16.85 -46.15
CA SER A 10 -23.29 16.20 -45.24
C SER A 10 -23.75 16.42 -43.79
N PHE A 11 -24.28 15.37 -43.15
CA PHE A 11 -24.51 15.35 -41.71
C PHE A 11 -23.16 15.15 -40.99
N LEU A 12 -22.66 16.21 -40.36
CA LEU A 12 -21.58 16.13 -39.37
C LEU A 12 -22.16 15.54 -38.08
N LEU A 13 -21.95 14.24 -37.87
CA LEU A 13 -22.15 13.58 -36.59
C LEU A 13 -21.05 14.07 -35.62
N ILE A 14 -21.40 15.05 -34.78
CA ILE A 14 -20.60 15.40 -33.61
C ILE A 14 -20.85 14.29 -32.58
N SER A 15 -19.98 13.27 -32.56
CA SER A 15 -19.96 12.32 -31.45
C SER A 15 -19.44 13.06 -30.22
N SER A 16 -20.33 13.47 -29.32
CA SER A 16 -19.93 13.86 -27.97
C SER A 16 -19.32 12.63 -27.30
N LEU A 17 -17.99 12.54 -27.27
CA LEU A 17 -17.31 11.65 -26.35
C LEU A 17 -17.70 12.10 -24.94
N ASN A 18 -18.64 11.40 -24.32
CA ASN A 18 -18.80 11.45 -22.89
C ASN A 18 -17.53 10.82 -22.31
N PHE A 19 -16.54 11.65 -21.99
CA PHE A 19 -15.47 11.26 -21.10
C PHE A 19 -16.12 10.94 -19.75
N VAL A 20 -16.39 9.66 -19.52
CA VAL A 20 -16.65 9.16 -18.18
C VAL A 20 -15.32 9.32 -17.44
N TYR A 21 -15.16 10.45 -16.75
CA TYR A 21 -14.05 10.59 -15.81
C TYR A 21 -14.22 9.51 -14.75
N SER A 22 -13.28 8.57 -14.70
CA SER A 22 -13.24 7.60 -13.61
C SER A 22 -13.09 8.36 -12.30
N GLN A 23 -14.01 8.12 -11.38
CA GLN A 23 -13.93 8.67 -10.03
C GLN A 23 -12.78 7.98 -9.31
N SER A 24 -11.81 8.76 -8.83
CA SER A 24 -10.71 8.26 -8.00
C SER A 24 -11.16 8.19 -6.55
N ILE A 25 -10.77 7.12 -5.86
CA ILE A 25 -11.18 6.87 -4.48
C ILE A 25 -10.02 7.12 -3.53
N ILE A 26 -10.24 8.07 -2.63
CA ILE A 26 -9.37 8.31 -1.47
C ILE A 26 -9.77 7.31 -0.39
N LYS A 27 -8.82 6.49 0.03
CA LYS A 27 -8.95 5.60 1.19
C LYS A 27 -8.20 6.25 2.34
N GLU A 28 -8.94 6.58 3.37
CA GLU A 28 -8.44 7.18 4.61
C GLU A 28 -7.32 6.32 5.17
N GLY A 29 -6.21 6.96 5.55
CA GLY A 29 -5.01 6.29 6.04
C GLY A 29 -4.28 5.41 5.04
N LYS A 30 -4.63 5.43 3.75
CA LYS A 30 -3.96 4.62 2.72
C LYS A 30 -3.44 5.41 1.55
N GLY A 31 -4.27 6.26 0.95
CA GLY A 31 -3.91 7.00 -0.26
C GLY A 31 -5.06 7.08 -1.26
N ILE A 32 -4.73 7.18 -2.54
CA ILE A 32 -5.69 7.35 -3.63
C ILE A 32 -5.44 6.35 -4.75
N ASP A 33 -6.46 5.55 -5.06
CA ASP A 33 -6.39 4.45 -6.02
C ASP A 33 -5.20 3.51 -5.73
N SER A 34 -4.17 3.50 -6.59
CA SER A 34 -2.94 2.71 -6.45
C SER A 34 -1.74 3.49 -5.90
N LEU A 35 -1.91 4.78 -5.64
CA LEU A 35 -0.90 5.67 -5.07
C LEU A 35 -1.13 5.71 -3.56
N THR A 36 -0.46 4.81 -2.84
CA THR A 36 -0.63 4.62 -1.39
C THR A 36 0.64 4.98 -0.61
N LEU A 37 0.50 5.17 0.70
CA LEU A 37 1.65 5.14 1.61
C LEU A 37 2.41 3.82 1.45
N GLY A 38 3.72 3.84 1.71
CA GLY A 38 4.57 2.66 1.65
C GLY A 38 4.97 2.18 0.26
N ILE A 39 4.74 2.98 -0.80
CA ILE A 39 5.25 2.69 -2.16
C ILE A 39 6.54 3.46 -2.45
N LYS A 40 7.37 2.94 -3.36
CA LYS A 40 8.58 3.64 -3.82
C LYS A 40 8.25 4.79 -4.78
N GLU A 41 9.13 5.79 -4.81
CA GLU A 41 9.14 6.87 -5.80
C GLU A 41 9.00 6.36 -7.23
N SER A 42 9.71 5.29 -7.60
CA SER A 42 9.65 4.72 -8.94
C SER A 42 8.22 4.38 -9.37
N LYS A 43 7.40 3.85 -8.46
CA LYS A 43 6.00 3.51 -8.74
C LYS A 43 5.12 4.75 -8.92
N VAL A 44 5.39 5.81 -8.14
CA VAL A 44 4.70 7.11 -8.32
C VAL A 44 5.00 7.65 -9.71
N ILE A 45 6.27 7.61 -10.13
CA ILE A 45 6.72 8.07 -11.45
C ILE A 45 6.13 7.20 -12.58
N ASP A 46 6.09 5.88 -12.40
CA ASP A 46 5.50 4.97 -13.40
C ASP A 46 4.02 5.27 -13.64
N ILE A 47 3.28 5.68 -12.59
CA ILE A 47 1.85 5.97 -12.67
C ILE A 47 1.58 7.40 -13.19
N LEU A 48 2.32 8.39 -12.69
CA LEU A 48 2.03 9.82 -12.94
C LEU A 48 2.88 10.44 -14.06
N GLY A 49 3.96 9.77 -14.45
CA GLY A 49 4.94 10.25 -15.42
C GLY A 49 6.02 11.13 -14.80
N ASN A 50 6.89 11.69 -15.64
CA ASN A 50 8.07 12.45 -15.22
C ASN A 50 7.84 13.98 -15.11
N ASN A 51 6.59 14.46 -15.23
CA ASN A 51 6.29 15.89 -15.18
C ASN A 51 6.04 16.35 -13.74
N PHE A 52 7.11 16.40 -12.94
CA PHE A 52 7.09 16.83 -11.55
C PHE A 52 8.26 17.79 -11.24
N SER A 53 8.11 18.56 -10.16
CA SER A 53 9.25 19.25 -9.54
C SER A 53 9.64 18.57 -8.24
N ARG A 54 10.93 18.36 -8.02
CA ARG A 54 11.48 17.83 -6.77
C ARG A 54 11.96 18.98 -5.87
N LYS A 55 11.67 18.90 -4.57
CA LYS A 55 12.23 19.82 -3.57
C LYS A 55 12.70 19.02 -2.36
N ALA A 56 13.91 19.33 -1.89
CA ALA A 56 14.47 18.73 -0.69
C ALA A 56 13.81 19.31 0.57
N ILE A 57 13.73 18.48 1.60
CA ILE A 57 13.38 18.80 2.99
C ILE A 57 14.64 18.50 3.84
N GLU A 58 14.57 18.72 5.15
CA GLU A 58 15.61 18.31 6.10
C GLU A 58 15.75 16.77 6.16
N ASP A 59 16.84 16.28 6.75
CA ASP A 59 17.08 14.84 7.01
C ASP A 59 17.08 13.87 5.80
N ASN A 60 17.42 14.38 4.60
CA ASN A 60 17.38 13.63 3.32
C ASN A 60 15.98 13.27 2.83
N GLU A 61 14.95 13.87 3.42
CA GLU A 61 13.59 13.78 2.92
C GLU A 61 13.39 14.75 1.76
N TYR A 62 12.37 14.50 0.96
CA TYR A 62 12.03 15.35 -0.18
C TYR A 62 10.59 15.11 -0.60
N PHE A 63 10.04 16.03 -1.38
CA PHE A 63 8.76 15.81 -2.03
C PHE A 63 8.82 15.98 -3.55
N LEU A 64 7.95 15.24 -4.23
CA LEU A 64 7.62 15.45 -5.63
C LEU A 64 6.27 16.15 -5.73
N LEU A 65 6.24 17.29 -6.41
CA LEU A 65 5.02 18.04 -6.72
C LEU A 65 4.63 17.80 -8.17
N TYR A 66 3.37 17.42 -8.38
CA TYR A 66 2.75 17.21 -9.69
C TYR A 66 1.63 18.25 -9.91
N PRO A 67 1.94 19.47 -10.38
CA PRO A 67 0.96 20.56 -10.49
C PRO A 67 -0.24 20.21 -11.38
N GLU A 68 -0.02 19.54 -12.51
CA GLU A 68 -1.11 19.14 -13.42
C GLU A 68 -2.00 18.04 -12.85
N LYS A 69 -1.50 17.30 -11.86
CA LYS A 69 -2.26 16.25 -11.16
C LYS A 69 -2.92 16.77 -9.90
N LEU A 70 -2.50 17.94 -9.39
CA LEU A 70 -2.93 18.52 -8.13
C LEU A 70 -2.61 17.58 -6.95
N MET A 71 -1.38 17.07 -6.93
CA MET A 71 -0.90 16.11 -5.94
C MET A 71 0.57 16.38 -5.59
N SER A 72 0.95 16.11 -4.36
CA SER A 72 2.34 15.92 -3.97
C SER A 72 2.53 14.69 -3.10
N PHE A 73 3.75 14.16 -3.13
CA PHE A 73 4.16 12.99 -2.39
C PHE A 73 5.44 13.32 -1.65
N THR A 74 5.49 13.05 -0.36
CA THR A 74 6.69 13.23 0.48
C THR A 74 7.31 11.87 0.75
N PHE A 75 8.63 11.82 0.65
CA PHE A 75 9.43 10.61 0.66
C PHE A 75 10.48 10.66 1.75
N ASP A 76 10.69 9.51 2.39
CA ASP A 76 11.78 9.29 3.33
C ASP A 76 13.13 9.13 2.60
N SER A 77 14.20 8.91 3.37
CA SER A 77 15.55 8.66 2.85
C SER A 77 15.65 7.40 1.97
N ASP A 78 14.74 6.44 2.16
CA ASP A 78 14.64 5.22 1.35
C ASP A 78 13.76 5.42 0.11
N SER A 79 13.30 6.65 -0.17
CA SER A 79 12.41 6.96 -1.29
C SER A 79 11.05 6.26 -1.21
N ILE A 80 10.54 6.08 0.00
CA ILE A 80 9.22 5.53 0.29
C ILE A 80 8.26 6.67 0.65
N VAL A 81 7.06 6.64 0.09
CA VAL A 81 5.99 7.60 0.37
C VAL A 81 5.51 7.45 1.82
N TYR A 82 5.62 8.52 2.61
CA TYR A 82 5.03 8.60 3.96
C TYR A 82 3.93 9.67 4.08
N GLU A 83 3.81 10.57 3.09
CA GLU A 83 2.77 11.59 3.02
C GLU A 83 2.27 11.77 1.58
N ILE A 84 0.96 11.92 1.43
CA ILE A 84 0.28 12.26 0.18
C ILE A 84 -0.60 13.48 0.42
N ILE A 85 -0.41 14.52 -0.38
CA ILE A 85 -1.23 15.73 -0.35
C ILE A 85 -1.99 15.84 -1.67
N LEU A 86 -3.28 16.12 -1.59
CA LEU A 86 -4.19 16.28 -2.73
C LEU A 86 -4.87 17.63 -2.65
N GLU A 87 -4.95 18.35 -3.78
CA GLU A 87 -5.85 19.51 -3.83
C GLU A 87 -7.28 19.07 -4.20
N PRO A 88 -8.32 19.77 -3.70
CA PRO A 88 -9.71 19.40 -3.97
C PRO A 88 -10.04 19.39 -5.46
N LYS A 89 -10.56 18.26 -5.94
CA LYS A 89 -10.93 18.06 -7.36
C LYS A 89 -12.22 17.26 -7.49
N ILE A 90 -13.11 17.68 -8.41
CA ILE A 90 -14.49 17.18 -8.54
C ILE A 90 -14.62 15.65 -8.75
N ASN A 91 -13.58 15.00 -9.26
CA ASN A 91 -13.57 13.56 -9.53
C ASN A 91 -13.06 12.71 -8.36
N TYR A 92 -12.76 13.31 -7.21
CA TYR A 92 -12.33 12.59 -6.01
C TYR A 92 -13.52 12.30 -5.09
N LYS A 93 -13.49 11.13 -4.47
CA LYS A 93 -14.45 10.72 -3.45
C LYS A 93 -13.75 9.88 -2.39
N THR A 94 -14.07 10.09 -1.12
CA THR A 94 -13.53 9.25 -0.05
C THR A 94 -14.25 7.90 0.01
N ALA A 95 -13.68 6.91 0.70
CA ALA A 95 -14.32 5.60 0.83
C ALA A 95 -15.65 5.69 1.59
N LYS A 96 -15.77 6.61 2.56
CA LYS A 96 -17.05 6.93 3.25
C LYS A 96 -18.02 7.74 2.38
N GLY A 97 -17.56 8.25 1.25
CA GLY A 97 -18.39 8.81 0.20
C GLY A 97 -18.50 10.32 0.15
N LEU A 98 -17.67 11.03 0.92
CA LEU A 98 -17.50 12.48 0.81
C LEU A 98 -17.03 12.82 -0.61
N LYS A 99 -17.77 13.69 -1.30
CA LYS A 99 -17.34 14.21 -2.60
C LYS A 99 -16.37 15.35 -2.37
N ILE A 100 -15.19 15.23 -2.94
CA ILE A 100 -14.17 16.26 -2.87
C ILE A 100 -14.38 17.22 -4.05
N LYS A 101 -14.32 18.53 -3.78
CA LYS A 101 -14.50 19.60 -4.76
C LYS A 101 -13.89 20.89 -4.24
N GLU A 102 -13.54 21.80 -5.13
CA GLU A 102 -13.22 23.18 -4.76
C GLU A 102 -14.37 23.78 -3.94
N GLY A 103 -14.05 24.49 -2.86
CA GLY A 103 -15.05 25.07 -1.98
C GLY A 103 -15.73 24.09 -1.01
N LEU A 104 -15.23 22.85 -0.88
CA LEU A 104 -15.67 21.90 0.14
C LEU A 104 -15.55 22.55 1.54
N LYS A 105 -16.65 22.53 2.30
CA LYS A 105 -16.71 23.14 3.63
C LYS A 105 -16.52 22.11 4.74
N ILE A 106 -16.03 22.56 5.89
CA ILE A 106 -15.95 21.73 7.12
C ILE A 106 -17.29 21.07 7.44
N SER A 107 -18.40 21.82 7.37
CA SER A 107 -19.74 21.27 7.60
C SER A 107 -20.11 20.10 6.68
N GLU A 108 -19.58 20.05 5.45
CA GLU A 108 -19.80 18.92 4.54
C GLU A 108 -18.96 17.70 4.94
N ILE A 109 -17.78 17.93 5.51
CA ILE A 109 -16.90 16.88 6.05
C ILE A 109 -17.53 16.27 7.31
N GLU A 110 -18.01 17.12 8.24
CA GLU A 110 -18.66 16.71 9.49
C GLU A 110 -19.91 15.85 9.23
N ASN A 111 -20.66 16.14 8.16
CA ASN A 111 -21.80 15.31 7.76
C ASN A 111 -21.42 13.86 7.39
N VAL A 112 -20.16 13.59 7.03
CA VAL A 112 -19.68 12.25 6.64
C VAL A 112 -18.86 11.60 7.75
N TYR A 113 -18.02 12.37 8.45
CA TYR A 113 -17.07 11.84 9.44
C TYR A 113 -17.47 12.11 10.89
N GLY A 114 -18.44 12.99 11.14
CA GLY A 114 -18.80 13.46 12.48
C GLY A 114 -17.97 14.67 12.92
N GLU A 115 -18.23 15.13 14.15
CA GLU A 115 -17.56 16.30 14.75
C GLU A 115 -16.41 15.89 15.71
N ASP A 116 -16.07 14.60 15.76
CA ASP A 116 -15.00 14.05 16.59
C ASP A 116 -13.67 14.12 15.83
N TRP A 117 -13.16 15.34 15.68
CA TRP A 117 -11.92 15.65 14.98
C TRP A 117 -11.02 16.54 15.84
N TRP A 118 -9.71 16.49 15.58
CA TRP A 118 -8.71 17.37 16.20
C TRP A 118 -8.26 18.45 15.22
N THR A 119 -7.61 19.51 15.74
CA THR A 119 -7.15 20.65 14.96
C THR A 119 -5.80 21.16 15.45
N THR A 120 -5.09 21.90 14.60
CA THR A 120 -3.83 22.57 14.90
C THR A 120 -4.01 24.10 14.82
N ASP A 121 -3.37 24.83 15.72
CA ASP A 121 -3.45 26.30 15.77
C ASP A 121 -2.80 26.98 14.53
N GLU A 122 -1.93 26.26 13.81
CA GLU A 122 -1.12 26.83 12.72
C GLU A 122 -1.85 26.87 11.36
N SER A 123 -2.82 25.98 11.11
CA SER A 123 -3.40 25.80 9.76
C SER A 123 -4.93 25.63 9.70
N GLU A 124 -5.68 25.86 10.79
CA GLU A 124 -7.13 25.58 10.85
C GLU A 124 -7.47 24.16 10.32
N ASP A 125 -6.59 23.19 10.60
CA ASP A 125 -6.75 21.82 10.10
C ASP A 125 -7.92 21.13 10.78
N VAL A 126 -8.56 20.22 10.05
CA VAL A 126 -9.53 19.27 10.60
C VAL A 126 -9.01 17.86 10.36
N GLY A 127 -8.47 17.25 11.40
CA GLY A 127 -7.86 15.91 11.39
C GLY A 127 -8.76 14.86 12.02
N TYR A 128 -8.81 13.67 11.42
CA TYR A 128 -9.50 12.52 11.98
C TYR A 128 -8.51 11.39 12.23
N ASP A 129 -8.69 10.66 13.33
CA ASP A 129 -7.88 9.49 13.74
C ASP A 129 -8.17 8.26 12.87
N ILE A 130 -8.22 8.46 11.56
CA ILE A 130 -8.37 7.43 10.53
C ILE A 130 -7.34 7.66 9.41
N GLY A 131 -6.30 8.47 9.66
CA GLY A 131 -5.24 8.81 8.71
C GLY A 131 -5.69 9.75 7.60
N ILE A 132 -6.57 10.72 7.89
CA ILE A 132 -6.92 11.77 6.93
C ILE A 132 -7.11 13.11 7.64
N ARG A 133 -6.48 14.14 7.07
CA ARG A 133 -6.55 15.52 7.54
C ARG A 133 -6.97 16.44 6.40
N PHE A 134 -7.75 17.45 6.72
CA PHE A 134 -8.19 18.48 5.79
C PHE A 134 -7.57 19.81 6.23
N GLU A 135 -6.61 20.31 5.46
CA GLU A 135 -6.09 21.67 5.66
C GLU A 135 -7.16 22.66 5.21
N THR A 136 -7.53 23.62 6.06
CA THR A 136 -8.61 24.56 5.74
C THR A 136 -8.19 26.01 5.86
N LYS A 137 -8.98 26.89 5.25
CA LYS A 137 -8.84 28.33 5.40
C LYS A 137 -10.21 28.96 5.33
N ASN A 138 -10.61 29.69 6.38
CA ASN A 138 -11.95 30.27 6.47
C ASN A 138 -13.06 29.21 6.28
N ASN A 139 -12.91 28.03 6.91
CA ASN A 139 -13.83 26.89 6.81
C ASN A 139 -13.93 26.22 5.43
N ILE A 140 -12.99 26.49 4.52
CA ILE A 140 -12.93 25.88 3.18
C ILE A 140 -11.68 25.02 3.08
N THR A 141 -11.84 23.75 2.70
CA THR A 141 -10.73 22.82 2.44
C THR A 141 -9.84 23.34 1.32
N GLN A 142 -8.55 23.46 1.62
CA GLN A 142 -7.49 23.80 0.67
C GLN A 142 -6.75 22.54 0.20
N LYS A 143 -6.53 21.57 1.12
CA LYS A 143 -5.84 20.32 0.82
C LYS A 143 -6.43 19.14 1.60
N ILE A 144 -6.26 17.95 1.07
CA ILE A 144 -6.45 16.69 1.79
C ILE A 144 -5.08 16.06 1.98
N ILE A 145 -4.76 15.69 3.21
CA ILE A 145 -3.47 15.14 3.62
C ILE A 145 -3.72 13.73 4.14
N ILE A 146 -2.89 12.78 3.69
CA ILE A 146 -2.85 11.40 4.13
C ILE A 146 -1.41 11.14 4.54
N GLU A 147 -1.17 10.95 5.83
CA GLU A 147 0.16 10.89 6.42
C GLU A 147 0.26 9.66 7.33
N GLU A 148 1.43 9.02 7.38
CA GLU A 148 1.64 7.85 8.24
C GLU A 148 1.51 8.17 9.73
N SER A 149 1.85 9.40 10.15
CA SER A 149 1.77 9.87 11.53
C SER A 149 0.33 10.02 12.04
N ASP A 150 -0.65 10.18 11.14
CA ASP A 150 -2.08 10.34 11.46
C ASP A 150 -2.82 8.98 11.59
N LEU A 151 -2.11 7.86 11.45
CA LEU A 151 -2.67 6.52 11.64
C LEU A 151 -2.77 6.20 13.15
N GLU A 152 -3.89 5.59 13.59
CA GLU A 152 -4.05 5.14 14.99
C GLU A 152 -2.88 4.25 15.45
N GLU A 153 -2.61 4.21 16.77
CA GLU A 153 -1.65 3.28 17.38
C GLU A 153 -1.91 1.82 16.93
N GLY A 154 -1.18 1.38 15.91
CA GLY A 154 -1.43 0.10 15.25
C GLY A 154 -1.47 0.12 13.73
N ASN A 155 -0.82 1.11 13.07
CA ASN A 155 -0.60 1.24 11.63
C ASN A 155 -0.90 -0.04 10.84
N ASP A 156 -1.99 -0.02 10.06
CA ASP A 156 -2.36 -1.12 9.18
C ASP A 156 -1.37 -1.22 8.02
N TYR A 157 -0.19 -1.82 8.25
CA TYR A 157 0.84 -2.05 7.24
C TYR A 157 0.45 -3.12 6.20
N SER A 158 -0.82 -3.52 6.15
CA SER A 158 -1.31 -4.55 5.23
C SER A 158 -1.32 -4.15 3.76
N PHE A 159 -1.09 -2.88 3.45
CA PHE A 159 -1.03 -2.37 2.08
C PHE A 159 0.34 -1.79 1.73
N TYR A 160 1.24 -1.62 2.71
CA TYR A 160 2.59 -1.14 2.48
C TYR A 160 3.38 -2.14 1.63
N GLU A 161 4.04 -1.64 0.59
CA GLU A 161 4.92 -2.46 -0.24
C GLU A 161 6.33 -2.50 0.32
N TYR A 162 6.75 -1.42 0.97
CA TYR A 162 8.02 -1.26 1.62
C TYR A 162 7.84 -0.77 3.06
N LEU A 163 8.66 -1.27 3.98
CA LEU A 163 8.81 -0.75 5.34
C LEU A 163 10.29 -0.59 5.63
N GLU A 164 10.72 0.59 6.10
CA GLU A 164 12.12 0.85 6.47
C GLU A 164 13.10 0.43 5.35
N GLY A 165 12.79 0.81 4.11
CA GLY A 165 13.60 0.46 2.93
C GLY A 165 13.40 -0.97 2.39
N ILE A 166 12.75 -1.87 3.13
CA ILE A 166 12.65 -3.30 2.83
C ILE A 166 11.34 -3.62 2.11
N TYR A 167 11.41 -4.30 0.96
CA TYR A 167 10.23 -4.83 0.27
C TYR A 167 9.58 -5.94 1.10
N ILE A 168 8.26 -5.86 1.27
CA ILE A 168 7.48 -6.83 2.05
C ILE A 168 6.81 -7.81 1.08
N PRO A 169 7.08 -9.12 1.07
CA PRO A 169 6.36 -10.03 0.18
C PRO A 169 4.85 -10.06 0.44
N LYS A 170 3.99 -10.15 -0.59
CA LYS A 170 2.53 -10.29 -0.36
C LYS A 170 2.05 -11.73 -0.18
N ASN A 171 2.89 -12.71 -0.52
CA ASN A 171 2.60 -14.14 -0.42
C ASN A 171 3.89 -14.97 -0.51
N LEU A 172 3.78 -16.29 -0.37
CA LEU A 172 4.91 -17.21 -0.42
C LEU A 172 5.74 -17.15 -1.70
N ASN A 173 5.12 -16.96 -2.88
CA ASN A 173 5.88 -16.89 -4.13
C ASN A 173 6.81 -15.67 -4.15
N GLU A 174 6.33 -14.54 -3.64
CA GLU A 174 7.18 -13.36 -3.47
C GLU A 174 8.24 -13.56 -2.39
N CYS A 175 7.93 -14.29 -1.30
CA CYS A 175 8.96 -14.65 -0.31
C CYS A 175 10.12 -15.41 -0.96
N TYR A 176 9.83 -16.35 -1.87
CA TYR A 176 10.88 -17.11 -2.55
C TYR A 176 11.70 -16.23 -3.49
N ASN A 177 11.06 -15.28 -4.18
CA ASN A 177 11.76 -14.34 -5.05
C ASN A 177 12.71 -13.44 -4.26
N GLU A 178 12.25 -12.91 -3.12
CA GLU A 178 13.09 -12.11 -2.23
C GLU A 178 14.23 -12.93 -1.61
N LEU A 179 13.97 -14.16 -1.14
CA LEU A 179 15.05 -15.02 -0.65
C LEU A 179 16.08 -15.35 -1.74
N ASN A 180 15.65 -15.56 -2.98
CA ASN A 180 16.57 -15.77 -4.10
C ASN A 180 17.37 -14.51 -4.46
N SER A 181 16.82 -13.31 -4.24
CA SER A 181 17.53 -12.05 -4.51
C SER A 181 18.54 -11.73 -3.40
N MET A 182 18.21 -12.08 -2.15
CA MET A 182 19.02 -11.81 -0.97
C MET A 182 20.18 -12.79 -0.76
N LEU A 183 20.01 -14.05 -1.15
CA LEU A 183 20.97 -15.12 -0.85
C LEU A 183 21.88 -15.37 -2.06
N ASP A 184 23.18 -15.54 -1.79
CA ASP A 184 24.11 -15.93 -2.84
C ASP A 184 23.88 -17.38 -3.30
N LYS A 185 24.35 -17.70 -4.52
CA LYS A 185 24.17 -19.03 -5.11
C LYS A 185 24.78 -20.16 -4.27
N LYS A 186 25.89 -19.89 -3.57
CA LYS A 186 26.56 -20.90 -2.74
C LYS A 186 25.69 -21.27 -1.56
N LEU A 187 25.13 -20.27 -0.87
CA LEU A 187 24.22 -20.47 0.24
C LEU A 187 22.94 -21.17 -0.21
N ILE A 188 22.40 -20.85 -1.38
CA ILE A 188 21.24 -21.57 -1.95
C ILE A 188 21.56 -23.05 -2.17
N GLU A 189 22.74 -23.38 -2.72
CA GLU A 189 23.15 -24.79 -2.88
C GLU A 189 23.39 -25.49 -1.52
N GLU A 190 23.93 -24.79 -0.53
CA GLU A 190 24.06 -25.32 0.84
C GLU A 190 22.69 -25.63 1.46
N ILE A 191 21.68 -24.78 1.22
CA ILE A 191 20.30 -25.03 1.67
C ILE A 191 19.73 -26.27 1.01
N LYS A 192 19.91 -26.43 -0.32
CA LYS A 192 19.43 -27.60 -1.06
C LYS A 192 20.02 -28.91 -0.55
N ASN A 193 21.29 -28.90 -0.16
CA ASN A 193 22.00 -30.09 0.31
C ASN A 193 21.70 -30.48 1.77
N LYS A 194 21.06 -29.61 2.55
CA LYS A 194 20.59 -29.94 3.90
C LYS A 194 19.28 -30.69 3.84
N THR A 195 19.02 -31.55 4.83
CA THR A 195 17.65 -32.04 5.05
C THR A 195 16.73 -30.89 5.46
N GLU A 196 15.42 -31.03 5.23
CA GLU A 196 14.42 -30.03 5.60
C GLU A 196 14.50 -29.68 7.10
N THR A 197 14.62 -30.68 7.96
CA THR A 197 14.74 -30.51 9.41
C THR A 197 16.02 -29.78 9.80
N GLU A 198 17.17 -30.15 9.22
CA GLU A 198 18.43 -29.45 9.48
C GLU A 198 18.37 -28.00 9.03
N PHE A 199 17.80 -27.71 7.85
CA PHE A 199 17.70 -26.35 7.36
C PHE A 199 16.77 -25.50 8.23
N THR A 200 15.56 -25.99 8.52
CA THR A 200 14.55 -25.25 9.27
C THR A 200 14.99 -25.00 10.72
N ALA A 201 15.54 -26.00 11.41
CA ALA A 201 16.04 -25.86 12.77
C ALA A 201 17.21 -24.86 12.86
N ASN A 202 18.20 -24.97 11.97
CA ASN A 202 19.36 -24.08 11.97
C ASN A 202 19.03 -22.65 11.54
N SER A 203 17.98 -22.47 10.72
CA SER A 203 17.58 -21.16 10.20
C SER A 203 16.63 -20.40 11.12
N HIS A 204 16.02 -21.04 12.11
CA HIS A 204 14.96 -20.46 12.97
C HIS A 204 15.37 -19.12 13.64
N PHE A 205 16.58 -19.08 14.21
CA PHE A 205 17.13 -17.89 14.88
C PHE A 205 18.03 -17.03 14.00
N GLY A 206 18.30 -17.45 12.76
CA GLY A 206 19.00 -16.62 11.78
C GLY A 206 17.99 -16.02 10.81
N MET A 207 17.83 -16.69 9.68
CA MET A 207 16.93 -16.28 8.60
C MET A 207 15.48 -16.13 9.07
N GLY A 208 14.98 -17.01 9.94
CA GLY A 208 13.64 -16.92 10.49
C GLY A 208 13.42 -15.66 11.34
N LEU A 209 14.42 -15.27 12.14
CA LEU A 209 14.39 -14.04 12.95
C LEU A 209 14.39 -12.81 12.05
N TRP A 210 15.26 -12.83 11.03
CA TRP A 210 15.31 -11.77 10.05
C TRP A 210 13.98 -11.61 9.32
N ILE A 211 13.38 -12.70 8.82
CA ILE A 211 12.10 -12.69 8.10
C ILE A 211 11.00 -12.04 8.93
N ARG A 212 10.78 -12.48 10.17
CA ARG A 212 9.64 -11.99 10.95
C ARG A 212 9.77 -10.54 11.42
N ASN A 213 11.00 -10.09 11.64
CA ASN A 213 11.26 -8.72 12.07
C ASN A 213 11.24 -7.75 10.88
N ASN A 214 11.88 -8.12 9.76
CA ASN A 214 12.07 -7.21 8.63
C ASN A 214 10.91 -7.25 7.62
N TRP A 215 10.20 -8.36 7.48
CA TRP A 215 8.97 -8.40 6.67
C TRP A 215 7.72 -7.97 7.45
N GLY A 216 7.91 -7.31 8.61
CA GLY A 216 6.83 -6.70 9.38
C GLY A 216 5.78 -7.68 9.89
N LEU A 217 6.14 -8.94 10.17
CA LEU A 217 5.16 -9.94 10.61
C LEU A 217 4.59 -9.62 12.00
N TRP A 218 5.38 -8.96 12.85
CA TRP A 218 4.91 -8.42 14.15
C TRP A 218 4.09 -7.13 14.01
N LYS A 219 4.20 -6.45 12.86
CA LYS A 219 3.58 -5.14 12.59
C LYS A 219 2.29 -5.25 11.76
N GLY A 220 1.77 -6.45 11.50
CA GLY A 220 0.54 -6.59 10.71
C GLY A 220 0.71 -6.34 9.20
N SER A 221 1.92 -6.56 8.67
CA SER A 221 2.22 -6.31 7.25
C SER A 221 1.33 -7.09 6.27
N ARG A 222 1.42 -6.76 4.98
CA ARG A 222 0.69 -7.50 3.93
C ARG A 222 1.00 -9.01 3.91
N LEU A 223 2.23 -9.40 4.28
CA LEU A 223 2.61 -10.80 4.43
C LEU A 223 1.92 -11.44 5.64
N TYR A 224 1.89 -10.73 6.77
CA TYR A 224 1.16 -11.18 7.95
C TYR A 224 -0.31 -11.42 7.62
N ASN A 225 -0.96 -10.52 6.88
CA ASN A 225 -2.36 -10.69 6.48
C ASN A 225 -2.58 -11.90 5.56
N PHE A 226 -1.62 -12.23 4.69
CA PHE A 226 -1.65 -13.49 3.95
C PHE A 226 -1.70 -14.70 4.91
N PHE A 227 -0.89 -14.73 5.97
CA PHE A 227 -0.94 -15.83 6.95
C PHE A 227 -2.17 -15.81 7.84
N LYS A 228 -2.58 -14.63 8.31
CA LYS A 228 -3.77 -14.43 9.15
C LYS A 228 -5.04 -14.95 8.47
N THR A 229 -5.20 -14.64 7.18
CA THR A 229 -6.35 -15.15 6.38
C THR A 229 -6.32 -16.67 6.18
N ASN A 230 -5.15 -17.29 6.33
CA ASN A 230 -4.97 -18.74 6.34
C ASN A 230 -5.02 -19.36 7.76
N GLY A 231 -5.37 -18.57 8.77
CA GLY A 231 -5.53 -19.02 10.15
C GLY A 231 -4.21 -19.25 10.90
N ILE A 232 -3.12 -18.60 10.48
CA ILE A 232 -1.83 -18.57 11.18
C ILE A 232 -1.60 -17.17 11.72
N PHE A 233 -1.38 -17.04 13.02
CA PHE A 233 -1.34 -15.73 13.71
C PHE A 233 0.01 -15.42 14.34
N HIS A 234 0.83 -16.42 14.66
CA HIS A 234 2.11 -16.22 15.33
C HIS A 234 3.25 -16.04 14.32
N PRO A 235 4.01 -14.93 14.36
CA PRO A 235 5.09 -14.68 13.40
C PRO A 235 6.21 -15.74 13.36
N ASP A 236 6.50 -16.43 14.48
CA ASP A 236 7.43 -17.55 14.46
C ASP A 236 6.94 -18.68 13.53
N ASP A 237 5.64 -19.05 13.61
CA ASP A 237 5.04 -20.06 12.74
C ASP A 237 5.08 -19.62 11.27
N MET A 238 4.75 -18.36 11.01
CA MET A 238 4.78 -17.79 9.66
C MET A 238 6.19 -17.91 9.06
N SER A 239 7.21 -17.52 9.81
CA SER A 239 8.60 -17.64 9.37
C SER A 239 9.03 -19.11 9.19
N GLY A 240 8.55 -20.02 10.04
CA GLY A 240 8.77 -21.47 9.91
C GLY A 240 8.16 -22.05 8.63
N ILE A 241 6.93 -21.66 8.30
CA ILE A 241 6.25 -22.06 7.05
C ILE A 241 7.01 -21.54 5.84
N ILE A 242 7.49 -20.29 5.87
CA ILE A 242 8.29 -19.70 4.78
C ILE A 242 9.56 -20.52 4.56
N LEU A 243 10.32 -20.79 5.62
CA LEU A 243 11.58 -21.55 5.52
C LEU A 243 11.34 -22.97 4.99
N THR A 244 10.37 -23.68 5.55
CA THR A 244 10.00 -25.04 5.11
C THR A 244 9.61 -25.04 3.63
N SER A 245 8.76 -24.10 3.23
CA SER A 245 8.27 -24.01 1.86
C SER A 245 9.36 -23.58 0.88
N TYR A 246 10.29 -22.72 1.29
CA TYR A 246 11.44 -22.32 0.49
C TYR A 246 12.40 -23.50 0.22
N HIS A 247 12.72 -24.30 1.24
CA HIS A 247 13.54 -25.50 1.07
C HIS A 247 12.90 -26.51 0.11
N ARG A 248 11.59 -26.77 0.28
CA ARG A 248 10.82 -27.64 -0.64
C ARG A 248 10.83 -27.09 -2.07
N LYS A 249 10.64 -25.78 -2.24
CA LYS A 249 10.67 -25.10 -3.53
C LYS A 249 12.03 -25.27 -4.23
N LEU A 250 13.14 -25.11 -3.52
CA LEU A 250 14.49 -25.26 -4.07
C LEU A 250 14.80 -26.70 -4.52
N ASN A 251 14.13 -27.69 -3.93
CA ASN A 251 14.31 -29.11 -4.23
C ASN A 251 13.22 -29.71 -5.13
N GLY A 252 12.29 -28.90 -5.65
CA GLY A 252 11.19 -29.39 -6.48
C GLY A 252 10.20 -30.28 -5.73
N ILE A 253 10.13 -30.16 -4.41
CA ILE A 253 9.21 -30.90 -3.53
C ILE A 253 7.91 -30.09 -3.40
N ASP A 254 6.76 -30.77 -3.38
CA ASP A 254 5.47 -30.15 -3.10
C ASP A 254 5.49 -29.47 -1.72
N ILE A 255 5.12 -28.19 -1.67
CA ILE A 255 5.12 -27.40 -0.44
C ILE A 255 4.11 -27.92 0.58
N GLN A 256 3.03 -28.59 0.18
CA GLN A 256 1.99 -29.11 1.09
C GLN A 256 1.53 -28.08 2.14
N LEU A 257 1.22 -26.86 1.69
CA LEU A 257 0.94 -25.70 2.56
C LEU A 257 -0.19 -25.98 3.55
N GLU A 258 -1.26 -26.65 3.10
CA GLU A 258 -2.42 -26.98 3.94
C GLU A 258 -2.01 -27.89 5.12
N LYS A 259 -1.05 -28.80 4.90
CA LYS A 259 -0.54 -29.67 5.97
C LYS A 259 0.29 -28.88 6.97
N GLN A 260 1.13 -27.96 6.49
CA GLN A 260 1.91 -27.08 7.37
C GLN A 260 0.99 -26.20 8.23
N ILE A 261 -0.04 -25.60 7.61
CA ILE A 261 -1.05 -24.80 8.33
C ILE A 261 -1.77 -25.64 9.38
N LYS A 262 -2.24 -26.84 9.00
CA LYS A 262 -2.98 -27.73 9.90
C LYS A 262 -2.15 -28.13 11.13
N TYR A 263 -0.86 -28.38 10.94
CA TYR A 263 0.06 -28.68 12.04
C TYR A 263 0.06 -27.59 13.11
N TYR A 264 0.24 -26.32 12.73
CA TYR A 264 0.25 -25.21 13.67
C TYR A 264 -1.13 -24.94 14.30
N GLN A 265 -2.20 -25.06 13.51
CA GLN A 265 -3.56 -24.95 14.05
C GLN A 265 -3.85 -26.01 15.13
N ASP A 266 -3.39 -27.24 14.94
CA ASP A 266 -3.57 -28.31 15.92
C ASP A 266 -2.69 -28.12 17.16
N TYR A 267 -1.47 -27.64 16.98
CA TYR A 267 -0.55 -27.28 18.06
C TYR A 267 -1.17 -26.25 19.01
N TRP A 268 -1.65 -25.12 18.48
CA TRP A 268 -2.26 -24.06 19.29
C TRP A 268 -3.62 -24.48 19.88
N LYS A 269 -4.42 -25.28 19.15
CA LYS A 269 -5.67 -25.84 19.71
C LYS A 269 -5.43 -26.75 20.90
N LYS A 270 -4.29 -27.46 20.93
CA LYS A 270 -3.92 -28.31 22.07
C LYS A 270 -3.47 -27.46 23.26
N LEU A 271 -2.59 -26.48 23.02
CA LEU A 271 -2.09 -25.59 24.07
C LEU A 271 -3.21 -24.78 24.73
N ASN A 272 -4.17 -24.26 23.96
CA ASN A 272 -5.28 -23.46 24.51
C ASN A 272 -6.33 -24.28 25.29
N LYS A 273 -6.21 -25.61 25.34
CA LYS A 273 -7.09 -26.51 26.11
C LYS A 273 -6.47 -26.96 27.44
N GLU A 274 -5.18 -26.71 27.64
CA GLU A 274 -4.44 -26.96 28.89
C GLU A 274 -4.44 -25.69 29.75
#